data_AF-A0A964Q9A5-F1
#
_entry.id   AF-A0A964Q9A5-F1
#
_cell.length_a   1.000
_cell.length_b   1.000
_cell.length_c   1.000
_cell.angle_alpha   90.00
_cell.angle_beta   90.00
_cell.angle_gamma   90.00
#
_symmetry.space_group_name_H-M   'P 1'
#
loop_
_entity.id
_entity.type
_entity.pdbx_description
1 polymer ?
#
loop_
_entity_poly.entity_id
_entity_poly.type
_entity_poly.pdbx_seq_one_letter_code
_entity_poly.pdbx_strand_id
1 'polypeptide(L)'
;MTSPARRLEKVERPPVALRDRAMDNLRFIRETMERSASFTHVSGLGGMAMGVVALVAAVLAAGMTAPLAWLATWLGAAAVSFAVSALMMARKSRAEGVPLLSGPGRRFAWSMTPPLAAGAVLTAALARAGLYGLLPGTWLLLYGASIVTGGSYSVRPVPVMGVAFMLAGGAALASPTNWGDAYMAAAFGGLHIVFGLVIWRKHGG
;
A
#
# COMPACT_ATOMS: atom_id res chain seq x y z
N MET A 1 -18.70 0.71 69.55
CA MET A 1 -18.51 1.85 68.63
C MET A 1 -18.64 1.32 67.21
N THR A 2 -19.86 1.30 66.67
CA THR A 2 -20.17 0.82 65.31
C THR A 2 -20.20 2.00 64.36
N SER A 3 -19.17 2.14 63.51
CA SER A 3 -19.15 3.14 62.44
C SER A 3 -20.33 2.87 61.49
N PRO A 4 -21.19 3.85 61.15
CA PRO A 4 -22.27 3.62 60.21
C PRO A 4 -21.68 3.43 58.81
N ALA A 5 -22.18 2.43 58.08
CA ALA A 5 -21.82 2.18 56.69
C ALA A 5 -22.19 3.41 55.84
N ARG A 6 -21.20 3.99 55.15
CA ARG A 6 -21.39 5.08 54.18
C ARG A 6 -22.32 4.57 53.09
N ARG A 7 -23.57 5.05 53.09
CA ARG A 7 -24.58 4.77 52.05
C ARG A 7 -24.00 5.25 50.72
N LEU A 8 -23.72 4.31 49.80
CA LEU A 8 -23.34 4.64 48.43
C LEU A 8 -24.53 5.36 47.80
N GLU A 9 -24.40 6.68 47.67
CA GLU A 9 -25.35 7.50 46.96
C GLU A 9 -25.41 6.95 45.53
N LYS A 10 -26.55 6.36 45.18
CA LYS A 10 -26.78 5.77 43.87
C LYS A 10 -26.78 6.96 42.91
N VAL A 11 -25.66 7.18 42.22
CA VAL A 11 -25.55 8.24 41.22
C VAL A 11 -26.59 7.96 40.16
N GLU A 12 -27.75 8.61 40.30
CA GLU A 12 -28.90 8.46 39.43
C GLU A 12 -28.54 9.17 38.14
N ARG A 13 -27.97 8.43 37.19
CA ARG A 13 -27.64 8.97 35.88
C ARG A 13 -28.95 9.41 35.25
N PRO A 14 -29.09 10.69 34.86
CA PRO A 14 -30.33 11.18 34.27
C PRO A 14 -30.68 10.31 33.05
N PRO A 15 -31.97 10.03 32.81
CA PRO A 15 -32.38 9.16 31.71
C PRO A 15 -31.87 9.77 30.39
N VAL A 16 -30.95 9.07 29.74
CA VAL A 16 -30.42 9.45 28.42
C VAL A 16 -31.61 9.53 27.47
N ALA A 17 -31.79 10.67 26.80
CA ALA A 17 -32.89 10.83 25.87
C ALA A 17 -32.81 9.73 24.79
N LEU A 18 -33.95 9.11 24.47
CA LEU A 18 -34.04 8.05 23.45
C LEU A 18 -33.39 8.47 22.12
N ARG A 19 -33.48 9.77 21.77
CA ARG A 19 -32.83 10.38 20.61
C ARG A 19 -31.30 10.29 20.67
N ASP A 20 -30.70 10.60 21.81
CA ASP A 20 -29.24 10.56 21.97
C ASP A 20 -28.74 9.13 21.85
N ARG A 21 -29.43 8.17 22.50
CA ARG A 21 -29.13 6.75 22.37
C ARG A 21 -29.30 6.23 20.93
N ALA A 22 -30.31 6.70 20.20
CA ALA A 22 -30.52 6.33 18.80
C ALA A 22 -29.41 6.91 17.88
N MET A 23 -29.01 8.16 18.09
CA MET A 23 -27.91 8.79 17.35
C MET A 23 -26.58 8.09 17.61
N ASP A 24 -26.30 7.71 18.85
CA ASP A 24 -25.11 6.95 19.22
C ASP A 24 -25.10 5.56 18.59
N ASN A 25 -26.24 4.86 18.56
CA ASN A 25 -26.36 3.57 17.88
C ASN A 25 -26.11 3.69 16.37
N LEU A 26 -26.66 4.70 15.70
CA LEU A 26 -26.42 4.93 14.27
C LEU A 26 -24.95 5.23 13.97
N ARG A 27 -24.31 6.05 14.83
CA ARG A 27 -22.88 6.33 14.75
C ARG A 27 -22.05 5.07 14.94
N PHE A 28 -22.36 4.27 15.95
CA PHE A 28 -21.70 3.00 16.24
C PHE A 28 -21.82 2.03 15.06
N ILE A 29 -23.02 1.87 14.48
CA ILE A 29 -23.24 1.04 13.29
C ILE A 29 -22.38 1.54 12.13
N ARG A 30 -22.42 2.84 11.84
CA ARG A 30 -21.63 3.44 10.75
C ARG A 30 -20.13 3.22 10.94
N GLU A 31 -19.60 3.50 12.13
CA GLU A 31 -18.18 3.30 12.45
C GLU A 31 -17.77 1.82 12.41
N THR A 32 -18.66 0.93 12.81
CA THR A 32 -18.42 -0.52 12.74
C THR A 32 -18.40 -0.98 11.29
N MET A 33 -19.37 -0.55 10.48
CA MET A 33 -19.42 -0.83 9.04
C MET A 33 -18.20 -0.26 8.30
N GLU A 34 -17.83 0.99 8.56
CA GLU A 34 -16.64 1.62 7.97
C GLU A 34 -15.36 0.86 8.37
N ARG A 35 -15.28 0.35 9.61
CA ARG A 35 -14.14 -0.45 10.07
C ARG A 35 -14.07 -1.83 9.40
N SER A 36 -15.21 -2.47 9.16
CA SER A 36 -15.29 -3.79 8.51
C SER A 36 -15.19 -3.76 6.99
N ALA A 37 -15.44 -2.61 6.35
CA ALA A 37 -15.37 -2.48 4.91
C ALA A 37 -13.91 -2.53 4.40
N SER A 38 -13.64 -3.45 3.46
CA SER A 38 -12.36 -3.52 2.75
C SER A 38 -12.32 -2.51 1.60
N PHE A 39 -11.17 -1.88 1.39
CA PHE A 39 -10.90 -1.00 0.27
C PHE A 39 -10.77 -1.79 -1.05
N THR A 40 -11.79 -1.73 -1.90
CA THR A 40 -11.90 -2.45 -3.19
C THR A 40 -11.48 -1.62 -4.40
N HIS A 41 -11.27 -0.31 -4.25
CA HIS A 41 -10.96 0.61 -5.35
C HIS A 41 -9.52 0.51 -5.88
N VAL A 42 -8.74 -0.48 -5.44
CA VAL A 42 -7.47 -0.82 -6.09
C VAL A 42 -7.79 -1.22 -7.53
N SER A 43 -7.18 -0.55 -8.51
CA SER A 43 -7.43 -0.77 -9.93
C SER A 43 -6.53 -1.88 -10.46
N GLY A 44 -7.15 -2.96 -10.97
CA GLY A 44 -6.40 -4.04 -11.62
C GLY A 44 -5.72 -3.59 -12.92
N LEU A 45 -6.38 -2.74 -13.70
CA LEU A 45 -5.81 -2.11 -14.90
C LEU A 45 -4.61 -1.22 -14.54
N GLY A 46 -4.71 -0.44 -13.45
CA GLY A 46 -3.59 0.35 -12.93
C GLY A 46 -2.40 -0.54 -12.59
N GLY A 47 -2.63 -1.66 -11.90
CA GLY A 47 -1.60 -2.65 -11.61
C GLY A 47 -0.91 -3.20 -12.86
N MET A 48 -1.68 -3.63 -13.87
CA MET A 48 -1.10 -4.10 -15.14
C MET A 48 -0.30 -3.01 -15.86
N ALA A 49 -0.77 -1.77 -15.85
CA ALA A 49 -0.06 -0.64 -16.44
C ALA A 49 1.29 -0.37 -15.74
N MET A 50 1.34 -0.43 -14.40
CA MET A 50 2.62 -0.38 -13.66
C MET A 50 3.58 -1.47 -14.13
N GLY A 51 3.07 -2.68 -14.33
CA GLY A 51 3.86 -3.81 -14.79
C GLY A 51 4.47 -3.58 -16.17
N VAL A 52 3.70 -3.05 -17.12
CA VAL A 52 4.21 -2.68 -18.45
C VAL A 52 5.28 -1.59 -18.34
N VAL A 53 5.05 -0.54 -17.54
CA VAL A 53 6.02 0.54 -17.33
C VAL A 53 7.34 -0.01 -16.76
N ALA A 54 7.26 -0.92 -15.79
CA ALA A 54 8.42 -1.55 -15.18
C ALA A 54 9.20 -2.45 -16.16
N LEU A 55 8.51 -3.20 -17.02
CA LEU A 55 9.18 -4.01 -18.06
C LEU A 55 9.91 -3.13 -19.08
N VAL A 56 9.30 -2.02 -19.50
CA VAL A 56 9.97 -1.04 -20.38
C VAL A 56 11.19 -0.45 -19.68
N ALA A 57 11.06 -0.06 -18.40
CA ALA A 57 12.17 0.46 -17.62
C ALA A 57 13.32 -0.55 -17.49
N ALA A 58 13.01 -1.84 -17.27
CA ALA A 58 14.01 -2.90 -17.19
C ALA A 58 14.78 -3.07 -18.51
N VAL A 59 14.10 -3.03 -19.66
CA VAL A 59 14.74 -3.11 -20.98
C VAL A 59 15.66 -1.91 -21.21
N LEU A 60 15.23 -0.70 -20.85
CA LEU A 60 16.04 0.51 -20.97
C LEU A 60 17.25 0.48 -20.02
N ALA A 61 17.06 0.01 -18.79
CA ALA A 61 18.07 -0.01 -17.74
C ALA A 61 19.15 -1.08 -17.96
N ALA A 62 18.81 -2.23 -18.56
CA ALA A 62 19.72 -3.38 -18.70
C ALA A 62 21.02 -3.08 -19.47
N GLY A 63 21.01 -2.07 -20.34
CA GLY A 63 22.19 -1.64 -21.10
C GLY A 63 22.98 -0.49 -20.46
N MET A 64 22.53 0.06 -19.33
CA MET A 64 23.10 1.27 -18.75
C MET A 64 24.29 0.95 -17.85
N THR A 65 25.46 1.50 -18.19
CA THR A 65 26.66 1.42 -17.34
C THR A 65 26.78 2.56 -16.34
N ALA A 66 26.10 3.69 -16.59
CA ALA A 66 26.12 4.86 -15.72
C ALA A 66 25.10 4.71 -14.57
N PRO A 67 25.54 4.64 -13.29
CA PRO A 67 24.63 4.38 -12.17
C PRO A 67 23.54 5.44 -11.98
N LEU A 68 23.84 6.71 -12.26
CA LEU A 68 22.87 7.80 -12.18
C LEU A 68 21.79 7.71 -13.26
N ALA A 69 22.15 7.31 -14.48
CA ALA A 69 21.19 7.12 -15.56
C ALA A 69 20.25 5.94 -15.24
N TRP A 70 20.83 4.82 -14.79
CA TRP A 70 20.06 3.66 -14.31
C TRP A 70 19.08 4.04 -13.20
N LEU A 71 19.55 4.78 -12.19
CA LEU A 71 18.73 5.24 -11.07
C LEU A 71 17.61 6.16 -11.55
N ALA A 72 17.92 7.13 -12.42
CA ALA A 72 16.95 8.07 -12.96
C ALA A 72 15.84 7.36 -13.76
N THR A 73 16.19 6.34 -14.55
CA THR A 73 15.22 5.53 -15.29
C THR A 73 14.24 4.81 -14.36
N TRP A 74 14.74 4.15 -13.32
CA TRP A 74 13.88 3.45 -12.36
C TRP A 74 13.03 4.41 -11.52
N LEU A 75 13.57 5.54 -11.08
CA LEU A 75 12.78 6.55 -10.35
C LEU A 75 11.73 7.21 -11.25
N GLY A 76 12.07 7.49 -12.51
CA GLY A 76 11.11 7.97 -13.51
C GLY A 76 9.98 6.97 -13.75
N ALA A 77 10.32 5.70 -13.92
CA ALA A 77 9.35 4.62 -14.07
C ALA A 77 8.44 4.47 -12.84
N ALA A 78 9.00 4.58 -11.63
CA ALA A 78 8.23 4.57 -10.39
C ALA A 78 7.26 5.76 -10.29
N ALA A 79 7.71 6.97 -10.65
CA ALA A 79 6.87 8.17 -10.64
C ALA A 79 5.71 8.05 -11.64
N VAL A 80 5.99 7.60 -12.88
CA VAL A 80 4.96 7.34 -13.90
C VAL A 80 3.98 6.28 -13.44
N SER A 81 4.48 5.16 -12.90
CA SER A 81 3.67 4.05 -12.39
C SER A 81 2.75 4.49 -11.25
N PHE A 82 3.27 5.27 -10.30
CA PHE A 82 2.49 5.79 -9.18
C PHE A 82 1.40 6.76 -9.65
N ALA A 83 1.74 7.67 -10.58
CA ALA A 83 0.77 8.60 -11.15
C ALA A 83 -0.36 7.87 -11.91
N VAL A 84 -0.02 6.92 -12.78
CA VAL A 84 -1.01 6.13 -13.53
C VAL A 84 -1.93 5.37 -12.57
N SER A 85 -1.37 4.65 -11.60
CA SER A 85 -2.18 3.89 -10.64
C SER A 85 -3.05 4.77 -9.77
N ALA A 86 -2.53 5.90 -9.26
CA ALA A 86 -3.32 6.85 -8.48
C ALA A 86 -4.48 7.42 -9.31
N LEU A 87 -4.25 7.74 -10.59
CA LEU A 87 -5.29 8.22 -11.50
C LEU A 87 -6.34 7.15 -11.77
N MET A 88 -5.95 5.90 -12.03
CA MET A 88 -6.90 4.81 -12.26
C MET A 88 -7.73 4.49 -11.02
N MET A 89 -7.09 4.44 -9.85
CA MET A 89 -7.77 4.31 -8.57
C MET A 89 -8.74 5.49 -8.34
N ALA A 90 -8.35 6.72 -8.66
CA ALA A 90 -9.21 7.90 -8.51
C ALA A 90 -10.42 7.85 -9.43
N ARG A 91 -10.23 7.40 -10.68
CA ARG A 91 -11.33 7.20 -11.63
C ARG A 91 -12.32 6.15 -11.14
N LYS A 92 -11.82 4.99 -10.67
CA LYS A 92 -12.65 3.91 -10.10
C LYS A 92 -13.41 4.38 -8.86
N SER A 93 -12.73 5.05 -7.94
CA SER A 93 -13.32 5.63 -6.73
C SER A 93 -14.43 6.64 -7.03
N ARG A 94 -14.23 7.50 -8.05
CA ARG A 94 -15.26 8.45 -8.50
C ARG A 94 -16.46 7.75 -9.15
N ALA A 95 -16.23 6.70 -9.94
CA ALA A 95 -17.31 5.92 -10.54
C ALA A 95 -18.18 5.21 -9.49
N GLU A 96 -17.60 4.82 -8.36
CA GLU A 96 -18.29 4.20 -7.23
C GLU A 96 -18.85 5.22 -6.22
N GLY A 97 -18.70 6.53 -6.45
CA GLY A 97 -19.28 7.59 -5.63
C GLY A 97 -18.63 7.77 -4.25
N VAL A 98 -17.47 7.16 -4.00
CA VAL A 98 -16.77 7.20 -2.71
C VAL A 98 -15.39 7.87 -2.88
N PRO A 99 -15.01 8.88 -2.09
CA PRO A 99 -13.69 9.50 -2.19
C PRO A 99 -12.54 8.55 -1.81
N LEU A 100 -11.42 8.59 -2.54
CA LEU A 100 -10.24 7.75 -2.27
C LEU A 100 -9.72 7.86 -0.83
N LEU A 101 -9.71 9.08 -0.28
CA LEU A 101 -9.17 9.37 1.06
C LEU A 101 -10.27 9.36 2.13
N SER A 102 -11.31 8.53 1.95
CA SER A 102 -12.34 8.28 2.96
C SER A 102 -12.14 6.90 3.63
N GLY A 103 -12.55 6.79 4.91
CA GLY A 103 -12.62 5.54 5.68
C GLY A 103 -11.48 4.52 5.42
N PRO A 104 -11.76 3.39 4.73
CA PRO A 104 -10.76 2.38 4.36
C PRO A 104 -9.64 2.85 3.43
N GLY A 105 -9.93 3.68 2.43
CA GLY A 105 -8.93 4.15 1.45
C GLY A 105 -7.91 5.12 2.06
N ARG A 106 -8.33 5.92 3.04
CA ARG A 106 -7.41 6.74 3.85
C ARG A 106 -6.45 5.88 4.68
N ARG A 107 -6.95 4.81 5.29
CA ARG A 107 -6.13 3.85 6.06
C ARG A 107 -5.15 3.12 5.15
N PHE A 108 -5.59 2.70 3.97
CA PHE A 108 -4.73 2.14 2.94
C PHE A 108 -3.57 3.10 2.62
N ALA A 109 -3.87 4.34 2.22
CA ALA A 109 -2.86 5.32 1.83
C ALA A 109 -1.84 5.63 2.95
N TRP A 110 -2.33 5.93 4.16
CA TRP A 110 -1.44 6.27 5.29
C TRP A 110 -0.61 5.09 5.79
N SER A 111 -1.08 3.86 5.61
CA SER A 111 -0.31 2.68 6.00
C SER A 111 0.81 2.38 5.00
N MET A 112 0.65 2.77 3.73
CA MET A 112 1.69 2.65 2.72
C MET A 112 2.80 3.70 2.88
N THR A 113 2.49 4.87 3.44
CA THR A 113 3.41 6.02 3.46
C THR A 113 4.72 5.75 4.20
N PRO A 114 4.75 5.18 5.43
CA PRO A 114 5.99 5.05 6.17
C PRO A 114 7.04 4.17 5.48
N PRO A 115 6.71 2.96 4.96
CA PRO A 115 7.70 2.17 4.21
C PRO A 115 8.19 2.85 2.92
N LEU A 116 7.31 3.56 2.20
CA LEU A 116 7.71 4.31 1.00
C LEU A 116 8.65 5.48 1.34
N ALA A 117 8.37 6.21 2.41
CA ALA A 117 9.23 7.29 2.88
C ALA A 117 10.60 6.75 3.31
N ALA A 118 10.64 5.63 4.03
CA ALA A 118 11.88 4.93 4.36
C ALA A 118 12.64 4.51 3.08
N GLY A 119 11.93 4.05 2.05
CA GLY A 119 12.51 3.72 0.75
C GLY A 119 13.15 4.90 0.05
N ALA A 120 12.51 6.07 0.06
CA ALA A 120 13.08 7.29 -0.50
C ALA A 120 14.37 7.73 0.25
N VAL A 121 14.34 7.70 1.58
CA VAL A 121 15.50 8.04 2.42
C VAL A 121 16.65 7.07 2.19
N LEU A 122 16.37 5.76 2.17
CA LEU A 122 17.38 4.72 1.93
C LEU A 122 17.93 4.79 0.50
N THR A 123 17.10 5.12 -0.49
CA THR A 123 17.58 5.34 -1.86
C THR A 123 18.65 6.43 -1.90
N ALA A 124 18.38 7.58 -1.28
CA ALA A 124 19.34 8.67 -1.21
C ALA A 124 20.61 8.29 -0.44
N ALA A 125 20.48 7.56 0.68
CA ALA A 125 21.62 7.12 1.48
C ALA A 125 22.52 6.13 0.73
N LEU A 126 21.93 5.10 0.11
CA LEU A 126 22.65 4.08 -0.65
C LEU A 126 23.29 4.65 -1.92
N ALA A 127 22.60 5.54 -2.62
CA ALA A 127 23.15 6.21 -3.80
C ALA A 127 24.37 7.07 -3.43
N ARG A 128 24.31 7.84 -2.33
CA ARG A 128 25.48 8.61 -1.85
C ARG A 128 26.65 7.73 -1.44
N ALA A 129 26.39 6.53 -0.94
CA ALA A 129 27.40 5.56 -0.56
C ALA A 129 27.95 4.74 -1.76
N GLY A 130 27.44 4.94 -2.98
CA GLY A 130 27.82 4.15 -4.15
C GLY A 130 27.27 2.72 -4.16
N LEU A 131 26.36 2.38 -3.25
CA LEU A 131 25.84 1.02 -3.05
C LEU A 131 24.59 0.74 -3.91
N TYR A 132 24.67 1.02 -5.21
CA TYR A 132 23.56 0.86 -6.15
C TYR A 132 23.06 -0.58 -6.25
N GLY A 133 23.95 -1.57 -6.12
CA GLY A 133 23.59 -2.98 -6.16
C GLY A 133 22.62 -3.44 -5.06
N LEU A 134 22.48 -2.67 -3.97
CA LEU A 134 21.53 -2.97 -2.88
C LEU A 134 20.14 -2.34 -3.13
N LEU A 135 20.01 -1.41 -4.08
CA LEU A 135 18.76 -0.71 -4.34
C LEU A 135 17.63 -1.64 -4.79
N PRO A 136 17.82 -2.58 -5.74
CA PRO A 136 16.74 -3.46 -6.19
C PRO A 136 16.07 -4.22 -5.04
N GLY A 137 16.85 -4.91 -4.22
CA GLY A 137 16.32 -5.66 -3.08
C GLY A 137 15.70 -4.77 -2.01
N THR A 138 16.30 -3.60 -1.74
CA THR A 138 15.77 -2.60 -0.80
C THR A 138 14.41 -2.06 -1.28
N TRP A 139 14.28 -1.72 -2.56
CA TRP A 139 13.03 -1.24 -3.15
C TRP A 139 11.94 -2.32 -3.11
N LEU A 140 12.26 -3.55 -3.48
CA LEU A 140 11.30 -4.66 -3.45
C LEU A 140 10.79 -4.95 -2.03
N LEU A 141 11.68 -4.93 -1.03
CA LEU A 141 11.30 -5.11 0.37
C LEU A 141 10.41 -3.99 0.88
N LEU A 142 10.78 -2.73 0.67
CA LEU A 142 10.05 -1.57 1.20
C LEU A 142 8.75 -1.32 0.45
N TYR A 143 8.74 -1.55 -0.86
CA TYR A 143 7.51 -1.55 -1.64
C TYR A 143 6.59 -2.69 -1.19
N GLY A 144 7.12 -3.91 -1.04
CA GLY A 144 6.36 -5.05 -0.52
C GLY A 144 5.77 -4.77 0.85
N ALA A 145 6.56 -4.23 1.79
CA ALA A 145 6.10 -3.82 3.10
C ALA A 145 4.98 -2.76 3.01
N SER A 146 5.13 -1.76 2.12
CA SER A 146 4.08 -0.76 1.90
C SER A 146 2.77 -1.40 1.43
N ILE A 147 2.84 -2.36 0.51
CA ILE A 147 1.68 -3.06 -0.03
C ILE A 147 1.07 -4.00 1.02
N VAL A 148 1.84 -4.64 1.89
CA VAL A 148 1.32 -5.46 2.99
C VAL A 148 0.58 -4.58 4.00
N THR A 149 1.18 -3.48 4.44
CA THR A 149 0.57 -2.59 5.44
C THR A 149 -0.67 -1.89 4.89
N GLY A 150 -0.60 -1.33 3.68
CA GLY A 150 -1.77 -0.77 3.00
C GLY A 150 -2.82 -1.83 2.71
N GLY A 151 -2.39 -2.96 2.14
CA GLY A 151 -3.24 -4.09 1.73
C GLY A 151 -3.99 -4.77 2.87
N SER A 152 -3.57 -4.60 4.12
CA SER A 152 -4.34 -5.06 5.29
C SER A 152 -5.75 -4.46 5.37
N TYR A 153 -5.97 -3.31 4.73
CA TYR A 153 -7.26 -2.64 4.60
C TYR A 153 -7.92 -2.86 3.22
N SER A 154 -7.35 -3.71 2.37
CA SER A 154 -7.80 -3.93 0.99
C SER A 154 -8.19 -5.39 0.74
N VAL A 155 -8.45 -5.72 -0.52
CA VAL A 155 -8.82 -7.07 -0.96
C VAL A 155 -7.62 -8.01 -0.89
N ARG A 156 -7.86 -9.27 -0.51
CA ARG A 156 -6.83 -10.28 -0.22
C ARG A 156 -5.69 -10.41 -1.25
N PRO A 157 -5.90 -10.27 -2.58
CA PRO A 157 -4.78 -10.31 -3.54
C PRO A 157 -3.70 -9.25 -3.27
N VAL A 158 -4.04 -8.08 -2.73
CA VAL A 158 -3.11 -6.98 -2.51
C VAL A 158 -2.03 -7.30 -1.47
N PRO A 159 -2.33 -7.67 -0.21
CA PRO A 159 -1.30 -8.02 0.76
C PRO A 159 -0.51 -9.28 0.36
N VAL A 160 -1.13 -10.23 -0.36
CA VAL A 160 -0.42 -11.41 -0.90
C VAL A 160 0.64 -10.99 -1.93
N MET A 161 0.32 -10.04 -2.81
CA MET A 161 1.30 -9.44 -3.71
C MET A 161 2.45 -8.80 -2.92
N GLY A 162 2.14 -8.04 -1.87
CA GLY A 162 3.14 -7.42 -1.00
C GLY A 162 4.11 -8.43 -0.39
N VAL A 163 3.62 -9.56 0.09
CA VAL A 163 4.47 -10.66 0.59
C VAL A 163 5.35 -11.24 -0.52
N ALA A 164 4.80 -11.45 -1.72
CA ALA A 164 5.59 -11.90 -2.87
C ALA A 164 6.72 -10.92 -3.23
N PHE A 165 6.46 -9.61 -3.17
CA PHE A 165 7.49 -8.57 -3.31
C PHE A 165 8.57 -8.66 -2.23
N MET A 166 8.19 -8.86 -0.97
CA MET A 166 9.15 -8.99 0.13
C MET A 166 10.04 -10.23 -0.06
N LEU A 167 9.47 -11.37 -0.48
CA LEU A 167 10.23 -12.58 -0.79
C LEU A 167 11.20 -12.35 -1.96
N ALA A 168 10.74 -11.70 -3.04
CA ALA A 168 11.59 -11.33 -4.17
C ALA A 168 12.71 -10.38 -3.75
N GLY A 169 12.44 -9.41 -2.88
CA GLY A 169 13.44 -8.47 -2.37
C GLY A 169 14.48 -9.14 -1.46
N GLY A 170 14.06 -10.06 -0.60
CA GLY A 170 14.96 -10.89 0.19
C GLY A 170 15.87 -11.76 -0.68
N ALA A 171 15.29 -12.41 -1.71
CA ALA A 171 16.05 -13.20 -2.68
C ALA A 171 17.02 -12.33 -3.49
N ALA A 172 16.62 -11.11 -3.88
CA ALA A 172 17.47 -10.16 -4.60
C ALA A 172 18.69 -9.74 -3.77
N LEU A 173 18.52 -9.47 -2.46
CA LEU A 173 19.64 -9.13 -1.57
C LEU A 173 20.56 -10.33 -1.28
N ALA A 174 20.03 -11.55 -1.31
CA ALA A 174 20.82 -12.77 -1.12
C ALA A 174 21.52 -13.23 -2.42
N SER A 175 21.20 -12.64 -3.56
CA SER A 175 21.72 -13.00 -4.88
C SER A 175 22.85 -12.05 -5.32
N PRO A 176 23.64 -12.42 -6.34
CA PRO A 176 24.58 -11.52 -6.98
C PRO A 176 23.92 -10.21 -7.45
N THR A 177 24.61 -9.08 -7.24
CA THR A 177 24.05 -7.74 -7.51
C THR A 177 23.71 -7.48 -8.98
N ASN A 178 24.34 -8.19 -9.91
CA ASN A 178 24.04 -8.12 -11.34
C ASN A 178 22.68 -8.75 -11.72
N TRP A 179 22.00 -9.44 -10.80
CA TRP A 179 20.66 -9.98 -11.03
C TRP A 179 19.54 -8.98 -10.66
N GLY A 180 19.91 -7.78 -10.19
CA GLY A 180 18.97 -6.76 -9.70
C GLY A 180 17.86 -6.41 -10.70
N ASP A 181 18.22 -6.15 -11.96
CA ASP A 181 17.23 -5.80 -13.00
C ASP A 181 16.28 -6.97 -13.30
N ALA A 182 16.76 -8.21 -13.25
CA ALA A 182 15.92 -9.40 -13.45
C ALA A 182 14.88 -9.54 -12.32
N TYR A 183 15.29 -9.33 -11.06
CA TYR A 183 14.36 -9.31 -9.92
C TYR A 183 13.35 -8.18 -10.03
N MET A 184 13.77 -6.98 -10.43
CA MET A 184 12.85 -5.85 -10.62
C MET A 184 11.88 -6.08 -11.79
N ALA A 185 12.33 -6.64 -12.91
CA ALA A 185 11.46 -7.00 -14.02
C ALA A 185 10.43 -8.08 -13.63
N ALA A 186 10.87 -9.12 -12.92
CA ALA A 186 10.00 -10.19 -12.44
C ALA A 186 8.97 -9.68 -11.43
N ALA A 187 9.40 -8.83 -10.49
CA ALA A 187 8.52 -8.31 -9.45
C ALA A 187 7.69 -7.12 -9.93
N PHE A 188 8.29 -5.96 -10.19
CA PHE A 188 7.57 -4.76 -10.63
C PHE A 188 6.87 -4.94 -11.97
N GLY A 189 7.37 -5.81 -12.86
CA GLY A 189 6.70 -6.17 -14.10
C GLY A 189 5.73 -7.33 -13.92
N GLY A 190 6.29 -8.53 -13.69
CA GLY A 190 5.54 -9.78 -13.66
C GLY A 190 4.48 -9.84 -12.56
N LEU A 191 4.83 -9.59 -11.30
CA LEU A 191 3.87 -9.66 -10.19
C LEU A 191 2.75 -8.63 -10.38
N HIS A 192 3.06 -7.40 -10.79
CA HIS A 192 2.04 -6.38 -11.07
C HIS A 192 1.07 -6.77 -12.18
N ILE A 193 1.55 -7.40 -13.25
CA ILE A 193 0.69 -7.91 -14.33
C ILE A 193 -0.21 -9.04 -13.80
N VAL A 194 0.38 -10.03 -13.13
CA VAL A 194 -0.35 -11.21 -12.64
C VAL A 194 -1.40 -10.81 -11.60
N PHE A 195 -1.02 -10.04 -10.59
CA PHE A 195 -1.95 -9.59 -9.55
C PHE A 195 -2.92 -8.53 -10.08
N GLY A 196 -2.49 -7.66 -11.00
CA GLY A 196 -3.37 -6.72 -11.70
C GLY A 196 -4.49 -7.44 -12.45
N LEU A 197 -4.18 -8.52 -13.16
CA LEU A 197 -5.16 -9.38 -13.84
C LEU A 197 -6.11 -10.06 -12.84
N VAL A 198 -5.58 -10.59 -11.74
CA VAL A 198 -6.39 -11.21 -10.67
C VAL A 198 -7.36 -10.21 -10.04
N ILE A 199 -6.89 -8.98 -9.76
CA ILE A 199 -7.71 -7.91 -9.20
C ILE A 199 -8.75 -7.47 -10.23
N TRP A 200 -8.37 -7.29 -11.49
CA TRP A 200 -9.29 -6.88 -12.56
C TRP A 200 -10.44 -7.87 -12.72
N ARG A 201 -10.16 -9.18 -12.75
CA ARG A 201 -11.18 -10.23 -12.89
C ARG A 201 -12.17 -10.29 -11.71
N LYS A 202 -11.73 -9.95 -10.50
CA LYS A 202 -12.54 -10.10 -9.27
C LYS A 202 -13.17 -8.80 -8.77
N HIS A 203 -12.56 -7.66 -9.07
CA HIS A 203 -12.91 -6.37 -8.50
C HIS A 203 -12.94 -5.24 -9.54
N GLY A 204 -12.68 -5.52 -10.82
CA GLY A 204 -12.68 -4.52 -11.89
C GLY A 204 -11.41 -3.66 -11.97
N GLY A 205 -11.43 -2.75 -12.94
CA GLY A 205 -10.31 -1.87 -13.30
C GLY A 205 -10.72 -0.41 -13.20
#